data_AF-A0A819XLQ3-F1
#
_entry.id   AF-A0A819XLQ3-F1
#
_cell.length_a   1.000
_cell.length_b   1.000
_cell.length_c   1.000
_cell.angle_alpha   90.00
_cell.angle_beta   90.00
_cell.angle_gamma   90.00
#
_symmetry.space_group_name_H-M   'P 1'
#
loop_
_entity.id
_entity.type
_entity.pdbx_description
1 polymer ?
#
loop_
_entity_poly.entity_id
_entity_poly.type
_entity_poly.pdbx_seq_one_letter_code
_entity_poly.pdbx_strand_id
1 'polypeptide(L)' 'EEGEIVVGGNGQGNQLDGPRGLSFDDEGNLYVADCCNHRIEKFEIIL' A
#
# COMPACT_ATOMS: atom_id res chain seq x y z
N GLU A 1 9.11 4.38 6.87
CA GLU A 1 8.58 4.92 5.61
C GLU A 1 7.07 4.95 5.74
N GLU A 2 6.42 6.04 5.33
CA GLU A 2 4.98 6.18 5.42
C GLU A 2 4.35 5.75 4.10
N GLY A 3 3.70 4.59 4.11
CA GLY A 3 2.72 4.15 3.15
C GLY A 3 1.58 5.13 2.99
N GLU A 4 1.33 5.51 1.74
CA GLU A 4 0.30 6.43 1.29
C GLU A 4 -0.93 5.64 0.83
N ILE A 5 -2.11 6.00 1.32
CA ILE A 5 -3.36 5.42 0.82
C ILE A 5 -3.64 5.98 -0.57
N VAL A 6 -3.56 5.12 -1.58
CA VAL A 6 -3.80 5.49 -2.97
C VAL A 6 -5.29 5.52 -3.28
N VAL A 7 -6.05 4.55 -2.77
CA VAL A 7 -7.52 4.48 -2.93
C VAL A 7 -8.14 3.60 -1.86
N GLY A 8 -9.35 3.93 -1.39
CA GLY A 8 -10.08 3.17 -0.36
C GLY A 8 -9.78 3.66 1.07
N GLY A 9 -10.12 2.86 2.09
CA GLY A 9 -9.65 3.15 3.45
C GLY A 9 -10.49 2.63 4.62
N ASN A 10 -9.78 2.25 5.68
CA ASN A 10 -10.29 1.83 6.98
C ASN A 10 -9.25 2.19 8.06
N GLY A 11 -9.06 3.49 8.31
CA GLY A 11 -8.03 3.98 9.24
C GLY A 11 -6.77 4.52 8.53
N GLN A 12 -5.69 4.70 9.30
CA GLN A 12 -4.43 5.25 8.80
C GLN A 12 -3.71 4.26 7.87
N GLY A 13 -2.93 4.79 6.93
CA GLY A 13 -1.92 4.01 6.21
C GLY A 13 -0.88 3.42 7.17
N ASN A 14 -0.06 2.53 6.65
CA ASN A 14 1.00 1.76 7.30
C ASN A 14 0.56 0.63 8.21
N GLN A 15 -0.69 0.21 8.07
CA GLN A 15 -1.26 -0.89 8.85
C GLN A 15 -1.94 -1.86 7.88
N LEU A 16 -1.21 -2.84 7.38
CA LEU A 16 -1.77 -3.84 6.47
C LEU A 16 -2.68 -4.83 7.21
N ASP A 17 -3.82 -5.16 6.62
CA ASP A 17 -4.74 -6.21 7.06
C ASP A 17 -5.22 -7.06 5.88
N GLY A 18 -4.84 -8.33 5.89
CA GLY A 18 -5.13 -9.28 4.82
C GLY A 18 -4.65 -8.85 3.41
N PRO A 19 -3.38 -8.45 3.22
CA PRO A 19 -2.87 -8.10 1.90
C PRO A 19 -2.86 -9.32 0.97
N ARG A 20 -3.23 -9.14 -0.30
CA ARG A 20 -3.32 -10.26 -1.27
C ARG A 20 -2.54 -10.08 -2.56
N GLY A 21 -2.13 -8.87 -2.87
CA GLY A 21 -1.43 -8.55 -4.11
C GLY A 21 -0.39 -7.47 -3.88
N LEU A 22 0.71 -7.57 -4.63
CA LEU A 22 1.76 -6.57 -4.64
C LEU A 22 2.30 -6.37 -6.06
N SER A 23 2.70 -5.14 -6.38
CA SER A 23 3.37 -4.77 -7.63
C SER A 23 4.31 -3.60 -7.39
N PHE A 24 5.38 -3.52 -8.18
CA PHE A 24 6.22 -2.33 -8.24
C PHE A 24 5.84 -1.47 -9.44
N ASP A 25 6.08 -0.16 -9.35
CA ASP A 25 6.13 0.73 -10.52
C ASP A 25 7.57 0.90 -11.04
N ASP A 26 7.74 1.67 -12.12
CA ASP A 26 9.04 1.92 -12.75
C ASP A 26 9.98 2.77 -11.89
N GLU A 27 9.46 3.48 -10.88
CA GLU A 27 10.23 4.26 -9.91
C GLU A 27 10.65 3.43 -8.69
N GLY A 28 10.20 2.17 -8.60
CA GLY A 28 10.50 1.27 -7.50
C GLY A 28 9.56 1.37 -6.30
N ASN A 29 8.47 2.13 -6.41
CA ASN A 29 7.46 2.19 -5.36
C ASN A 29 6.67 0.88 -5.30
N LEU A 30 6.39 0.41 -4.08
CA LEU A 30 5.61 -0.80 -3.84
C LEU A 30 4.14 -0.46 -3.65
N TYR A 31 3.27 -1.07 -4.44
CA TYR A 31 1.82 -1.02 -4.28
C TYR A 31 1.32 -2.32 -3.66
N VAL A 32 0.49 -2.21 -2.62
CA VAL A 32 -0.10 -3.35 -1.91
C VAL A 32 -1.62 -3.27 -1.99
N ALA A 33 -2.26 -4.36 -2.40
CA ALA A 33 -3.69 -4.56 -2.29
C ALA A 33 -4.04 -5.03 -0.87
N ASP A 34 -4.40 -4.08 -0.01
CA ASP A 34 -4.69 -4.25 1.41
C ASP A 34 -6.19 -4.56 1.60
N CYS A 35 -6.54 -5.83 1.37
CA CYS A 35 -7.92 -6.21 1.06
C CYS A 35 -8.89 -6.08 2.24
N CYS A 36 -8.49 -6.37 3.48
CA CYS A 36 -9.41 -6.23 4.62
C CYS A 36 -9.61 -4.76 5.01
N ASN A 37 -8.65 -3.89 4.66
CA ASN A 37 -8.80 -2.43 4.78
C ASN A 37 -9.48 -1.79 3.56
N HIS A 38 -9.86 -2.59 2.56
CA HIS A 38 -10.48 -2.15 1.32
C HIS A 38 -9.71 -1.02 0.64
N ARG A 39 -8.36 -1.10 0.60
CA ARG A 39 -7.52 -0.05 0.02
C ARG A 39 -6.38 -0.58 -0.84
N ILE A 40 -5.83 0.29 -1.67
CA ILE A 40 -4.49 0.16 -2.25
C ILE A 40 -3.57 1.13 -1.52
N GLU A 41 -2.40 0.66 -1.12
CA GLU A 41 -1.41 1.45 -0.40
C GLU A 41 -0.07 1.45 -1.15
N LYS A 42 0.55 2.61 -1.27
CA LYS A 42 1.85 2.81 -1.93
C LYS A 42 2.92 3.05 -0.88
N PHE A 43 4.04 2.35 -0.96
CA PHE A 43 5.24 2.58 -0.17
C PHE A 43 6.35 3.08 -1.08
N GLU A 44 6.87 4.26 -0.79
CA GLU A 44 8.11 4.74 -1.40
C GLU A 44 9.28 3.97 -0.79
N ILE A 45 10.08 3.33 -1.64
CA ILE A 45 11.25 2.59 -1.22
C ILE A 45 12.46 3.38 -1.69
N ILE A 46 13.18 3.99 -0.75
CA ILE A 46 14.45 4.64 -1.03
C ILE A 46 15.55 3.60 -0.75
N LEU A 47 16.32 3.23 -1.79
CA LEU A 47 17.47 2.33 -1.65
C LEU A 47 18.60 2.95 -0.83
#